data_AF-A0A3Q4I138-F1
#
_entry.id   AF-A0A3Q4I138-F1
#
_cell.length_a   1.000
_cell.length_b   1.000
_cell.length_c   1.000
_cell.angle_alpha   90.00
_cell.angle_beta   90.00
_cell.angle_gamma   90.00
#
_symmetry.space_group_name_H-M   'P 1'
#
loop_
_entity.id
_entity.type
_entity.pdbx_description
1 polymer ?
#
loop_
_entity_poly.entity_id
_entity_poly.type
_entity_poly.pdbx_seq_one_letter_code
_entity_poly.pdbx_strand_id
1 'polypeptide(L)'
;LSLQEGASVTQRYADAEKRYQAIKEEVKGRATALDEAVSQSAQFHDKMDPLLETLEGAVQRLRQPPPVAAEVEKIREQLAEHRAQGLELDKLLPSFSALCARGEELIGRADEAVSVRSRLLRLRSLWDEIRQRAEEREGKLNDVLDLAGKFWADVAALLSTLRDSQDIVKDLEDPGVDPSLIKQQIEVLRNDVLSHHATVDTVNNAAAELLESSPGDEAGNLRDQLDQLNQSWGSLLLKTQERQKLLEAALQQVLQRIRKLDRCLV
;
A
#
# COMPACT_ATOMS: atom_id res chain seq x y z
N LEU A 1 -3.28 -55.06 79.85
CA LEU A 1 -2.64 -54.82 78.55
C LEU A 1 -1.21 -55.32 78.65
N SER A 2 -0.83 -56.30 77.84
CA SER A 2 0.54 -56.82 77.83
C SER A 2 1.50 -55.75 77.28
N LEU A 3 2.78 -55.80 77.66
CA LEU A 3 3.83 -54.91 77.11
C LEU A 3 3.86 -54.92 75.57
N GLN A 4 3.49 -56.04 74.97
CA GLN A 4 3.44 -56.24 73.51
C GLN A 4 2.26 -55.50 72.87
N GLU A 5 1.11 -55.41 73.53
CA GLU A 5 -0.05 -54.63 73.06
C GLU A 5 0.23 -53.12 73.10
N GLY A 6 0.91 -52.63 74.13
CA GLY A 6 1.32 -51.22 74.24
C GLY A 6 2.31 -50.77 73.17
N ALA A 7 3.29 -51.64 72.83
CA ALA A 7 4.23 -51.39 71.74
C ALA A 7 3.52 -51.35 70.37
N SER A 8 2.58 -52.27 70.13
CA SER A 8 1.78 -52.31 68.89
C SER A 8 0.92 -51.05 68.71
N VAL A 9 0.27 -50.57 69.77
CA VAL A 9 -0.55 -49.35 69.71
C VAL A 9 0.32 -48.10 69.45
N THR A 10 1.46 -47.98 70.11
CA THR A 10 2.41 -46.87 69.90
C THR A 10 2.92 -46.84 68.46
N GLN A 11 3.23 -48.00 67.88
CA GLN A 11 3.67 -48.11 66.49
C GLN A 11 2.56 -47.70 65.51
N ARG A 12 1.33 -48.18 65.70
CA ARG A 12 0.19 -47.79 64.84
C ARG A 12 -0.12 -46.30 64.91
N TYR A 13 0.02 -45.70 66.09
CA TYR A 13 -0.11 -44.25 66.27
C TYR A 13 0.98 -43.49 65.50
N ALA A 14 2.24 -43.89 65.63
CA ALA A 14 3.35 -43.25 64.91
C ALA A 14 3.20 -43.36 63.38
N ASP A 15 2.75 -44.52 62.88
CA ASP A 15 2.48 -44.71 61.45
C ASP A 15 1.30 -43.85 60.97
N ALA A 16 0.24 -43.73 61.76
CA ALA A 16 -0.89 -42.87 61.46
C ALA A 16 -0.50 -41.39 61.45
N GLU A 17 0.29 -40.94 62.42
CA GLU A 17 0.82 -39.58 62.50
C GLU A 17 1.70 -39.27 61.27
N LYS A 18 2.59 -40.20 60.88
CA LYS A 18 3.42 -40.02 59.68
C LYS A 18 2.58 -39.90 58.40
N ARG A 19 1.54 -40.72 58.26
CA ARG A 19 0.59 -40.62 57.12
C ARG A 19 -0.19 -39.32 57.14
N TYR A 20 -0.64 -38.89 58.32
CA TYR A 20 -1.35 -37.63 58.48
C TYR A 20 -0.48 -36.44 58.06
N GLN A 21 0.78 -36.38 58.50
CA GLN A 21 1.70 -35.31 58.08
C GLN A 21 1.98 -35.34 56.58
N ALA A 22 2.16 -36.52 55.98
CA ALA A 22 2.36 -36.65 54.53
C ALA A 22 1.15 -36.13 53.73
N ILE A 23 -0.07 -36.53 54.12
CA ILE A 23 -1.31 -36.07 53.49
C ILE A 23 -1.47 -34.56 53.67
N LYS A 24 -1.17 -34.03 54.86
CA LYS A 24 -1.27 -32.60 55.16
C LYS A 24 -0.35 -31.78 54.24
N GLU A 25 0.90 -32.20 54.05
CA GLU A 25 1.82 -31.52 53.13
C GLU A 25 1.39 -31.67 51.67
N GLU A 26 0.89 -32.84 51.25
CA GLU A 26 0.35 -33.04 49.90
C GLU A 26 -0.86 -32.13 49.62
N VAL A 27 -1.82 -32.08 50.55
CA VAL A 27 -3.01 -31.22 50.43
C VAL A 27 -2.61 -29.75 50.38
N LYS A 28 -1.64 -29.33 51.20
CA LYS A 28 -1.11 -27.97 51.18
C LYS A 28 -0.47 -27.64 49.83
N GLY A 29 0.35 -28.53 49.28
CA GLY A 29 0.96 -28.36 47.96
C GLY A 29 -0.07 -28.31 46.82
N ARG A 30 -1.12 -29.13 46.91
CA ARG A 30 -2.24 -29.09 45.95
C ARG A 30 -3.05 -27.81 46.04
N ALA A 31 -3.29 -27.30 47.25
CA ALA A 31 -4.00 -26.04 47.46
C ALA A 31 -3.23 -24.87 46.84
N THR A 32 -1.92 -24.77 47.08
CA THR A 32 -1.10 -23.70 46.48
C THR A 32 -1.07 -23.78 44.96
N ALA A 33 -0.94 -24.99 44.38
CA ALA A 33 -0.93 -25.17 42.93
C ALA A 33 -2.29 -24.83 42.28
N LEU A 34 -3.39 -25.04 43.02
CA LEU A 34 -4.73 -24.68 42.58
C LEU A 34 -4.97 -23.16 42.66
N ASP A 35 -4.56 -22.51 43.75
CA ASP A 35 -4.66 -21.06 43.89
C ASP A 35 -3.84 -20.33 42.80
N GLU A 36 -2.64 -20.83 42.52
CA GLU A 36 -1.85 -20.40 41.38
C GLU A 36 -2.60 -20.65 40.08
N ALA A 37 -3.20 -21.83 39.86
CA ALA A 37 -4.02 -22.11 38.67
C ALA A 37 -5.09 -21.06 38.40
N VAL A 38 -5.87 -20.78 39.44
CA VAL A 38 -7.06 -19.94 39.38
C VAL A 38 -6.66 -18.50 39.10
N SER A 39 -5.69 -17.96 39.85
CA SER A 39 -5.17 -16.60 39.64
C SER A 39 -4.68 -16.40 38.21
N GLN A 40 -4.03 -17.42 37.68
CA GLN A 40 -3.26 -17.37 36.45
C GLN A 40 -4.22 -17.65 35.26
N SER A 41 -5.33 -18.40 35.45
CA SER A 41 -6.47 -18.49 34.53
C SER A 41 -7.26 -17.17 34.48
N ALA A 42 -7.56 -16.57 35.63
CA ALA A 42 -8.25 -15.28 35.70
C ALA A 42 -7.50 -14.18 34.93
N GLN A 43 -6.19 -14.04 35.16
CA GLN A 43 -5.36 -13.06 34.42
C GLN A 43 -5.34 -13.28 32.90
N PHE A 44 -5.47 -14.53 32.44
CA PHE A 44 -5.55 -14.83 31.02
C PHE A 44 -6.87 -14.33 30.44
N HIS A 45 -8.00 -14.68 31.08
CA HIS A 45 -9.32 -14.27 30.60
C HIS A 45 -9.50 -12.75 30.67
N ASP A 46 -9.05 -12.10 31.75
CA ASP A 46 -9.12 -10.64 31.93
C ASP A 46 -8.37 -9.86 30.84
N LYS A 47 -7.24 -10.39 30.36
CA LYS A 47 -6.42 -9.75 29.32
C LYS A 47 -6.80 -10.13 27.90
N MET A 48 -7.55 -11.21 27.72
CA MET A 48 -7.91 -11.74 26.41
C MET A 48 -8.88 -10.83 25.68
N ASP A 49 -9.98 -10.44 26.33
CA ASP A 49 -11.02 -9.64 25.69
C ASP A 49 -10.55 -8.26 25.22
N PRO A 50 -9.82 -7.47 26.05
CA PRO A 50 -9.30 -6.17 25.61
C PRO A 50 -8.35 -6.28 24.43
N LEU A 51 -7.50 -7.32 24.40
CA LEU A 51 -6.56 -7.52 23.31
C LEU A 51 -7.30 -7.94 22.03
N LEU A 52 -8.26 -8.86 22.13
CA LEU A 52 -9.10 -9.25 20.99
C LEU A 52 -9.84 -8.03 20.41
N GLU A 53 -10.51 -7.23 21.24
CA GLU A 53 -11.22 -6.02 20.80
C GLU A 53 -10.27 -5.05 20.07
N THR A 54 -9.08 -4.84 20.62
CA THR A 54 -8.05 -3.98 20.02
C THR A 54 -7.62 -4.49 18.65
N LEU A 55 -7.32 -5.79 18.53
CA LEU A 55 -6.90 -6.40 17.26
C LEU A 55 -8.04 -6.45 16.24
N GLU A 56 -9.28 -6.72 16.67
CA GLU A 56 -10.45 -6.68 15.78
C GLU A 56 -10.68 -5.27 15.23
N GLY A 57 -10.56 -4.23 16.07
CA GLY A 57 -10.61 -2.85 15.62
C GLY A 57 -9.52 -2.52 14.60
N ALA A 58 -8.30 -3.01 14.81
CA ALA A 58 -7.19 -2.83 13.86
C ALA A 58 -7.45 -3.53 12.52
N VAL A 59 -7.90 -4.79 12.55
CA VAL A 59 -8.27 -5.55 11.34
C VAL A 59 -9.37 -4.85 10.57
N GLN A 60 -10.43 -4.36 11.23
CA GLN A 60 -11.53 -3.68 10.55
C GLN A 60 -11.07 -2.42 9.81
N ARG A 61 -10.19 -1.62 10.42
CA ARG A 61 -9.57 -0.46 9.75
C ARG A 61 -8.71 -0.88 8.55
N LEU A 62 -7.95 -1.96 8.67
CA LEU A 62 -7.10 -2.47 7.58
C LEU A 62 -7.87 -3.20 6.46
N ARG A 63 -9.09 -3.66 6.73
CA ARG A 63 -9.99 -4.25 5.71
C ARG A 63 -10.57 -3.19 4.78
N GLN A 64 -10.76 -1.98 5.29
CA GLN A 64 -11.32 -0.86 4.55
C GLN A 64 -10.45 0.38 4.77
N PRO A 65 -9.19 0.35 4.31
CA PRO A 65 -8.33 1.52 4.43
C PRO A 65 -8.88 2.65 3.56
N PRO A 66 -8.61 3.92 3.90
CA PRO A 66 -8.98 5.04 3.05
C PRO A 66 -8.35 4.90 1.66
N PRO A 67 -8.97 5.47 0.61
CA PRO A 67 -8.36 5.60 -0.71
C PRO A 67 -6.95 6.18 -0.65
N VAL A 68 -6.09 5.82 -1.60
CA VAL A 68 -4.76 6.43 -1.68
C VAL A 68 -4.93 7.81 -2.33
N ALA A 69 -4.29 8.83 -1.78
CA ALA A 69 -4.33 10.17 -2.37
C ALA A 69 -3.61 10.20 -3.73
N ALA A 70 -3.90 11.20 -4.57
CA ALA A 70 -3.22 11.39 -5.87
C ALA A 70 -1.98 12.31 -5.80
N GLU A 71 -1.84 13.07 -4.71
CA GLU A 71 -0.76 14.03 -4.50
C GLU A 71 0.37 13.41 -3.67
N VAL A 72 1.61 13.58 -4.11
CA VAL A 72 2.82 13.00 -3.49
C VAL A 72 2.91 13.30 -2.00
N GLU A 73 2.68 14.55 -1.58
CA GLU A 73 2.76 14.92 -0.16
C GLU A 73 1.68 14.25 0.68
N LYS A 74 0.44 14.18 0.18
CA LYS A 74 -0.65 13.48 0.88
C LYS A 74 -0.41 11.98 0.99
N ILE A 75 0.17 11.36 -0.05
CA ILE A 75 0.54 9.93 0.02
C ILE A 75 1.63 9.72 1.08
N ARG A 76 2.61 10.62 1.19
CA ARG A 76 3.64 10.58 2.24
C ARG A 76 3.05 10.73 3.64
N GLU A 77 2.06 11.59 3.82
CA GLU A 77 1.31 11.72 5.07
C GLU A 77 0.59 10.42 5.42
N GLN A 78 -0.11 9.81 4.46
CA GLN A 78 -0.77 8.52 4.64
C GLN A 78 0.24 7.40 5.01
N LEU A 79 1.42 7.40 4.40
CA LEU A 79 2.49 6.45 4.71
C LEU A 79 3.05 6.67 6.12
N ALA A 80 3.24 7.92 6.53
CA ALA A 80 3.69 8.25 7.88
C ALA A 80 2.66 7.85 8.94
N GLU A 81 1.38 8.11 8.70
CA GLU A 81 0.29 7.68 9.58
C GLU A 81 0.22 6.15 9.67
N HIS A 82 0.31 5.44 8.53
CA HIS A 82 0.31 3.99 8.49
C HIS A 82 1.46 3.39 9.30
N ARG A 83 2.68 3.94 9.16
CA ARG A 83 3.85 3.51 9.96
C ARG A 83 3.68 3.79 11.44
N ALA A 84 3.10 4.93 11.81
CA ALA A 84 2.79 5.22 13.20
C ALA A 84 1.79 4.21 13.79
N GLN A 85 0.76 3.82 13.04
CA GLN A 85 -0.17 2.75 13.44
C GLN A 85 0.55 1.40 13.61
N GLY A 86 1.52 1.09 12.75
CA GLY A 86 2.39 -0.08 12.88
C GLY A 86 3.19 -0.08 14.19
N LEU A 87 3.77 1.06 14.57
CA LEU A 87 4.49 1.19 15.85
C LEU A 87 3.56 1.00 17.06
N GLU A 88 2.31 1.46 16.99
CA GLU A 88 1.33 1.19 18.06
C GLU A 88 0.96 -0.29 18.14
N LEU A 89 0.88 -1.00 17.02
CA LEU A 89 0.65 -2.45 16.99
C LEU A 89 1.84 -3.22 17.57
N ASP A 90 3.07 -2.80 17.29
CA ASP A 90 4.27 -3.45 17.84
C ASP A 90 4.33 -3.38 19.37
N LYS A 91 3.77 -2.31 19.99
CA LYS A 91 3.65 -2.23 21.45
C LYS A 91 2.74 -3.31 22.04
N LEU A 92 1.85 -3.91 21.25
CA LEU A 92 0.98 -5.00 21.68
C LEU A 92 1.67 -6.37 21.63
N LEU A 93 2.80 -6.50 20.93
CA LEU A 93 3.50 -7.77 20.73
C LEU A 93 3.91 -8.48 22.04
N PRO A 94 4.41 -7.78 23.07
CA PRO A 94 4.71 -8.42 24.36
C PRO A 94 3.46 -9.01 25.02
N SER A 95 2.35 -8.26 25.03
CA SER A 95 1.07 -8.70 25.58
C SER A 95 0.51 -9.89 24.82
N PHE A 96 0.54 -9.85 23.48
CA PHE A 96 0.15 -10.95 22.61
C PHE A 96 0.96 -12.22 22.88
N SER A 97 2.29 -12.08 22.95
CA SER A 97 3.21 -13.21 23.17
C SER A 97 3.02 -13.82 24.56
N ALA A 98 2.91 -12.99 25.59
CA ALA A 98 2.66 -13.43 26.96
C ALA A 98 1.31 -14.16 27.08
N LEU A 99 0.26 -13.64 26.44
CA LEU A 99 -1.06 -14.25 26.46
C LEU A 99 -1.09 -15.58 25.69
N CYS A 100 -0.38 -15.67 24.55
CA CYS A 100 -0.19 -16.91 23.82
C CYS A 100 0.52 -17.97 24.67
N ALA A 101 1.66 -17.63 25.28
CA ALA A 101 2.40 -18.54 26.14
C ALA A 101 1.53 -19.02 27.31
N ARG A 102 0.81 -18.09 27.93
CA ARG A 102 -0.08 -18.39 29.06
C ARG A 102 -1.23 -19.32 28.68
N GLY A 103 -1.85 -19.10 27.51
CA GLY A 103 -2.92 -19.97 27.03
C GLY A 103 -2.44 -21.39 26.70
N GLU A 104 -1.21 -21.55 26.16
CA GLU A 104 -0.64 -22.89 25.93
C GLU A 104 -0.40 -23.64 27.25
N GLU A 105 0.06 -22.94 28.30
CA GLU A 105 0.20 -23.53 29.64
C GLU A 105 -1.15 -23.99 30.21
N LEU A 106 -2.20 -23.18 30.06
CA LEU A 106 -3.56 -23.52 30.50
C LEU A 106 -4.13 -24.73 29.75
N ILE A 107 -3.88 -24.84 28.44
CA ILE A 107 -4.29 -25.99 27.62
C ILE A 107 -3.67 -27.29 28.16
N GLY A 108 -2.42 -27.25 28.63
CA GLY A 108 -1.73 -28.40 29.22
C GLY A 108 -2.38 -28.96 30.49
N ARG A 109 -3.28 -28.21 31.13
CA ARG A 109 -3.94 -28.57 32.40
C ARG A 109 -5.32 -29.21 32.23
N ALA A 110 -5.72 -29.46 30.99
CA ALA A 110 -6.91 -30.21 30.54
C ALA A 110 -8.31 -29.58 30.77
N ASP A 111 -8.60 -28.92 31.89
CA ASP A 111 -9.98 -28.53 32.27
C ASP A 111 -10.62 -27.45 31.36
N GLU A 112 -9.83 -26.56 30.75
CA GLU A 112 -10.31 -25.45 29.88
C GLU A 112 -9.76 -25.52 28.44
N ALA A 113 -9.20 -26.67 28.03
CA ALA A 113 -8.34 -26.75 26.85
C ALA A 113 -9.04 -26.37 25.52
N VAL A 114 -10.36 -26.56 25.40
CA VAL A 114 -11.10 -26.27 24.16
C VAL A 114 -11.37 -24.77 24.00
N SER A 115 -11.89 -24.11 25.04
CA SER A 115 -12.23 -22.68 24.98
C SER A 115 -10.97 -21.83 24.84
N VAL A 116 -9.93 -22.10 25.63
CA VAL A 116 -8.63 -21.42 25.56
C VAL A 116 -8.00 -21.57 24.17
N ARG A 117 -8.01 -22.77 23.60
CA ARG A 117 -7.49 -23.03 22.24
C ARG A 117 -8.23 -22.23 21.18
N SER A 118 -9.56 -22.17 21.25
CA SER A 118 -10.36 -21.40 20.28
C SER A 118 -10.04 -19.90 20.31
N ARG A 119 -9.88 -19.32 21.51
CA ARG A 119 -9.53 -17.90 21.67
C ARG A 119 -8.11 -17.60 21.21
N LEU A 120 -7.16 -18.49 21.52
CA LEU A 120 -5.79 -18.37 21.00
C LEU A 120 -5.71 -18.44 19.48
N LEU A 121 -6.45 -19.36 18.86
CA LEU A 121 -6.54 -19.46 17.40
C LEU A 121 -7.09 -18.17 16.79
N ARG A 122 -8.15 -17.61 17.39
CA ARG A 122 -8.71 -16.33 16.96
C ARG A 122 -7.70 -15.19 17.09
N LEU A 123 -7.03 -15.09 18.23
CA LEU A 123 -6.03 -14.06 18.51
C LEU A 123 -4.87 -14.10 17.50
N ARG A 124 -4.32 -15.30 17.24
CA ARG A 124 -3.24 -15.51 16.26
C ARG A 124 -3.71 -15.17 14.85
N SER A 125 -4.89 -15.63 14.46
CA SER A 125 -5.45 -15.33 13.14
C SER A 125 -5.64 -13.83 12.90
N LEU A 126 -6.09 -13.08 13.92
CA LEU A 126 -6.20 -11.62 13.81
C LEU A 126 -4.83 -10.97 13.68
N TRP A 127 -3.86 -11.39 14.48
CA TRP A 127 -2.50 -10.87 14.43
C TRP A 127 -1.84 -11.09 13.05
N ASP A 128 -1.99 -12.28 12.48
CA ASP A 128 -1.46 -12.61 11.16
C ASP A 128 -2.18 -11.82 10.06
N GLU A 129 -3.52 -11.66 10.14
CA GLU A 129 -4.29 -10.85 9.19
C GLU A 129 -3.86 -9.37 9.24
N ILE A 130 -3.62 -8.82 10.44
CA ILE A 130 -3.11 -7.44 10.59
C ILE A 130 -1.78 -7.29 9.87
N ARG A 131 -0.84 -8.20 10.09
CA ARG A 131 0.50 -8.14 9.47
C ARG A 131 0.41 -8.19 7.95
N GLN A 132 -0.34 -9.16 7.42
CA GLN A 132 -0.52 -9.30 5.98
C GLN A 132 -1.14 -8.03 5.36
N ARG A 133 -2.24 -7.53 5.94
CA ARG A 133 -2.93 -6.35 5.40
C ARG A 133 -2.13 -5.06 5.56
N ALA A 134 -1.35 -4.95 6.64
CA ALA A 134 -0.46 -3.81 6.82
C ALA A 134 0.63 -3.80 5.75
N GLU A 135 1.25 -4.96 5.48
CA GLU A 135 2.24 -5.09 4.41
C GLU A 135 1.64 -4.80 3.02
N GLU A 136 0.45 -5.35 2.72
CA GLU A 136 -0.28 -5.05 1.47
C GLU A 136 -0.60 -3.55 1.33
N ARG A 137 -0.99 -2.90 2.42
CA ARG A 137 -1.29 -1.46 2.43
C ARG A 137 -0.03 -0.62 2.25
N GLU A 138 1.05 -0.93 2.95
CA GLU A 138 2.32 -0.23 2.79
C GLU A 138 2.87 -0.40 1.37
N GLY A 139 2.81 -1.61 0.80
CA GLY A 139 3.18 -1.87 -0.59
C GLY A 139 2.39 -0.98 -1.56
N LYS A 140 1.06 -1.00 -1.46
CA LYS A 140 0.20 -0.17 -2.31
C LYS A 140 0.48 1.33 -2.17
N LEU A 141 0.75 1.82 -0.96
CA LEU A 141 1.10 3.23 -0.75
C LEU A 141 2.43 3.61 -1.42
N ASN A 142 3.44 2.75 -1.35
CA ASN A 142 4.74 2.99 -2.00
C ASN A 142 4.61 2.91 -3.54
N ASP A 143 3.91 1.91 -4.07
CA ASP A 143 3.70 1.76 -5.51
C ASP A 143 3.01 3.00 -6.11
N VAL A 144 1.95 3.47 -5.45
CA VAL A 144 1.22 4.67 -5.89
C VAL A 144 2.05 5.94 -5.67
N LEU A 145 2.90 6.01 -4.63
CA LEU A 145 3.80 7.13 -4.41
C LEU A 145 4.82 7.27 -5.55
N ASP A 146 5.42 6.16 -5.97
CA ASP A 146 6.39 6.12 -7.07
C ASP A 146 5.72 6.50 -8.39
N LEU A 147 4.54 5.93 -8.66
CA LEU A 147 3.73 6.26 -9.84
C LEU A 147 3.34 7.75 -9.87
N ALA A 148 2.87 8.29 -8.75
CA ALA A 148 2.49 9.70 -8.63
C ALA A 148 3.72 10.61 -8.84
N GLY A 149 4.85 10.29 -8.20
CA GLY A 149 6.09 11.05 -8.35
C GLY A 149 6.54 11.14 -9.81
N LYS A 150 6.50 10.00 -10.52
CA LYS A 150 6.82 9.95 -11.95
C LYS A 150 5.81 10.73 -12.78
N PHE A 151 4.51 10.50 -12.57
CA PHE A 151 3.44 11.18 -13.30
C PHE A 151 3.58 12.70 -13.21
N TRP A 152 3.74 13.25 -12.00
CA TRP A 152 3.85 14.70 -11.79
C TRP A 152 5.11 15.29 -12.43
N ALA A 153 6.24 14.56 -12.41
CA ALA A 153 7.46 14.97 -13.09
C ALA A 153 7.30 14.96 -14.62
N ASP A 154 6.71 13.88 -15.17
CA ASP A 154 6.50 13.72 -16.61
C ASP A 154 5.50 14.75 -17.15
N VAL A 155 4.42 15.04 -16.43
CA VAL A 155 3.46 16.11 -16.78
C VAL A 155 4.14 17.47 -16.85
N ALA A 156 4.95 17.82 -15.84
CA ALA A 156 5.64 19.11 -15.81
C ALA A 156 6.65 19.25 -16.96
N ALA A 157 7.42 18.19 -17.23
CA ALA A 157 8.36 18.15 -18.35
C ALA A 157 7.63 18.29 -19.70
N LEU A 158 6.57 17.52 -19.89
CA LEU A 158 5.82 17.49 -21.14
C LEU A 158 5.07 18.81 -21.39
N LEU A 159 4.48 19.44 -20.38
CA LEU A 159 3.89 20.77 -20.55
C LEU A 159 4.92 21.82 -21.00
N SER A 160 6.16 21.74 -20.49
CA SER A 160 7.24 22.61 -20.95
C SER A 160 7.61 22.33 -22.40
N THR A 161 7.83 21.07 -22.78
CA THR A 161 8.23 20.73 -24.15
C THR A 161 7.13 21.04 -25.16
N LEU A 162 5.86 20.82 -24.80
CA LEU A 162 4.72 21.19 -25.65
C LEU A 162 4.64 22.70 -25.87
N ARG A 163 4.93 23.52 -24.85
CA ARG A 163 5.02 24.97 -25.01
C ARG A 163 6.15 25.35 -25.96
N ASP A 164 7.33 24.77 -25.77
CA ASP A 164 8.50 25.06 -26.61
C ASP A 164 8.23 24.66 -28.07
N SER A 165 7.63 23.50 -28.33
CA SER A 165 7.18 23.08 -29.68
C SER A 165 6.12 24.02 -30.26
N GLN A 166 5.16 24.49 -29.46
CA GLN A 166 4.16 25.45 -29.92
C GLN A 166 4.78 26.79 -30.33
N ASP A 167 5.78 27.27 -29.59
CA ASP A 167 6.52 28.49 -29.91
C ASP A 167 7.36 28.30 -31.18
N ILE A 168 8.03 27.16 -31.34
CA ILE A 168 8.74 26.81 -32.57
C ILE A 168 7.78 26.88 -33.77
N VAL A 169 6.64 26.18 -33.71
CA VAL A 169 5.66 26.16 -34.82
C VAL A 169 5.14 27.55 -35.17
N LYS A 170 4.93 28.39 -34.15
CA LYS A 170 4.45 29.77 -34.30
C LYS A 170 5.49 30.67 -34.97
N ASP A 171 6.75 30.50 -34.65
CA ASP A 171 7.84 31.36 -35.12
C ASP A 171 8.41 30.93 -36.49
N LEU A 172 7.89 29.86 -37.09
CA LEU A 172 8.29 29.44 -38.45
C LEU A 172 7.88 30.46 -39.51
N GLU A 173 8.87 31.06 -40.17
CA GLU A 173 8.70 31.96 -41.32
C GLU A 173 7.90 31.34 -42.47
N ASP A 174 7.25 32.15 -43.30
CA ASP A 174 6.48 31.67 -44.45
C ASP A 174 7.29 30.74 -45.39
N PRO A 175 6.66 29.77 -46.07
CA PRO A 175 7.35 28.82 -46.94
C PRO A 175 8.16 29.54 -48.02
N GLY A 176 9.45 29.26 -48.08
CA GLY A 176 10.33 29.75 -49.14
C GLY A 176 10.01 29.15 -50.52
N VAL A 177 10.82 29.48 -51.52
CA VAL A 177 10.66 28.95 -52.90
C VAL A 177 11.52 27.72 -53.20
N ASP A 178 12.29 27.22 -52.23
CA ASP A 178 13.14 26.03 -52.37
C ASP A 178 12.37 24.77 -51.97
N PRO A 179 12.10 23.83 -52.91
CA PRO A 179 11.41 22.58 -52.62
C PRO A 179 12.08 21.70 -51.56
N SER A 180 13.41 21.74 -51.46
CA SER A 180 14.18 20.90 -50.53
C SER A 180 13.99 21.37 -49.08
N LEU A 181 14.06 22.68 -48.86
CA LEU A 181 13.84 23.30 -47.55
C LEU A 181 12.39 23.11 -47.06
N ILE A 182 11.40 23.23 -47.95
CA ILE A 182 9.99 22.99 -47.58
C ILE A 182 9.80 21.52 -47.14
N LYS A 183 10.38 20.56 -47.88
CA LYS A 183 10.30 19.13 -47.50
C LYS A 183 10.96 18.85 -46.16
N GLN A 184 12.14 19.44 -45.92
CA GLN A 184 12.83 19.31 -44.65
C GLN A 184 11.98 19.85 -43.49
N GLN A 185 11.33 21.00 -43.68
CA GLN A 185 10.45 21.58 -42.65
C GLN A 185 9.25 20.69 -42.32
N ILE A 186 8.63 20.06 -43.34
CA ILE A 186 7.56 19.07 -43.14
C ILE A 186 8.06 17.88 -42.31
N GLU A 187 9.24 17.36 -42.64
CA GLU A 187 9.82 16.21 -41.94
C GLU A 187 10.16 16.54 -40.49
N VAL A 188 10.74 17.72 -40.23
CA VAL A 188 11.06 18.19 -38.88
C VAL A 188 9.79 18.32 -38.03
N LEU A 189 8.74 18.97 -38.55
CA LEU A 189 7.46 19.12 -37.85
C LEU A 189 6.81 17.78 -37.52
N ARG A 190 6.86 16.84 -38.47
CA ARG A 190 6.34 15.49 -38.28
C ARG A 190 7.12 14.74 -37.20
N ASN A 191 8.44 14.80 -37.25
CA ASN A 191 9.30 14.11 -36.28
C ASN A 191 9.16 14.68 -34.87
N ASP A 192 9.04 16.00 -34.74
CA ASP A 192 8.79 16.67 -33.45
C ASP A 192 7.49 16.15 -32.80
N VAL A 193 6.37 16.18 -33.54
CA VAL A 193 5.09 15.63 -33.05
C VAL A 193 5.21 14.14 -32.72
N LEU A 194 5.81 13.33 -33.59
CA LEU A 194 5.97 11.89 -33.30
C LEU A 194 6.79 11.63 -32.03
N SER A 195 7.76 12.48 -31.71
CA SER A 195 8.60 12.33 -30.52
C SER A 195 7.83 12.50 -29.20
N HIS A 196 6.75 13.29 -29.20
CA HIS A 196 5.94 13.55 -28.00
C HIS A 196 4.84 12.52 -27.78
N HIS A 197 4.38 11.82 -28.83
CA HIS A 197 3.23 10.91 -28.77
C HIS A 197 3.40 9.81 -27.73
N ALA A 198 4.56 9.14 -27.71
CA ALA A 198 4.83 8.04 -26.77
C ALA A 198 4.82 8.53 -25.30
N THR A 199 5.30 9.75 -25.06
CA THR A 199 5.32 10.36 -23.73
C THR A 199 3.91 10.73 -23.28
N VAL A 200 3.09 11.33 -24.17
CA VAL A 200 1.67 11.62 -23.90
C VAL A 200 0.91 10.34 -23.55
N ASP A 201 1.10 9.26 -24.31
CA ASP A 201 0.45 7.97 -24.03
C ASP A 201 0.90 7.40 -22.67
N THR A 202 2.19 7.49 -22.36
CA THR A 202 2.74 7.05 -21.07
C THR A 202 2.11 7.81 -19.90
N VAL A 203 2.01 9.14 -20.01
CA VAL A 203 1.40 9.99 -18.97
C VAL A 203 -0.09 9.70 -18.82
N ASN A 204 -0.82 9.52 -19.92
CA ASN A 204 -2.25 9.18 -19.90
C ASN A 204 -2.49 7.80 -19.24
N ASN A 205 -1.64 6.81 -19.51
CA ASN A 205 -1.72 5.50 -18.87
C ASN A 205 -1.44 5.58 -17.36
N ALA A 206 -0.39 6.32 -16.95
CA ALA A 206 -0.09 6.54 -15.54
C ALA A 206 -1.23 7.28 -14.81
N ALA A 207 -1.87 8.26 -15.47
CA ALA A 207 -3.01 8.96 -14.93
C ALA A 207 -4.22 8.04 -14.70
N ALA A 208 -4.48 7.11 -15.63
CA ALA A 208 -5.57 6.14 -15.49
C ALA A 208 -5.35 5.22 -14.29
N GLU A 209 -4.13 4.72 -14.09
CA GLU A 209 -3.76 3.87 -12.95
C GLU A 209 -3.85 4.63 -11.61
N LEU A 210 -3.43 5.90 -11.58
CA LEU A 210 -3.60 6.76 -10.40
C LEU A 210 -5.07 7.03 -10.08
N LEU A 211 -5.91 7.29 -11.10
CA LEU A 211 -7.35 7.51 -10.92
C LEU A 211 -8.08 6.29 -10.36
N GLU A 212 -7.63 5.09 -10.72
CA GLU A 212 -8.14 3.84 -10.15
C GLU A 212 -7.77 3.69 -8.66
N SER A 213 -6.55 4.11 -8.30
CA SER A 213 -6.05 4.07 -6.92
C SER A 213 -6.61 5.19 -6.02
N SER A 214 -7.06 6.29 -6.63
CA SER A 214 -7.58 7.50 -5.98
C SER A 214 -9.03 7.80 -6.41
N PRO A 215 -10.01 6.94 -6.07
CA PRO A 215 -11.41 7.20 -6.38
C PRO A 215 -11.94 8.43 -5.61
N GLY A 216 -12.67 9.30 -6.31
CA GLY A 216 -13.39 10.43 -5.71
C GLY A 216 -12.82 11.81 -6.04
N ASP A 217 -13.13 12.77 -5.16
CA ASP A 217 -12.85 14.20 -5.36
C ASP A 217 -11.38 14.57 -5.09
N GLU A 218 -10.65 13.74 -4.36
CA GLU A 218 -9.23 13.95 -4.06
C GLU A 218 -8.32 13.92 -5.30
N ALA A 219 -8.79 13.33 -6.40
CA ALA A 219 -8.10 13.31 -7.68
C ALA A 219 -8.44 14.52 -8.59
N GLY A 220 -9.12 15.56 -8.08
CA GLY A 220 -9.50 16.75 -8.86
C GLY A 220 -8.33 17.41 -9.57
N ASN A 221 -7.26 17.73 -8.83
CA ASN A 221 -6.05 18.33 -9.41
C ASN A 221 -5.40 17.43 -10.47
N LEU A 222 -5.39 16.11 -10.26
CA LEU A 222 -4.88 15.17 -11.25
C LEU A 222 -5.67 15.25 -12.56
N ARG A 223 -7.01 15.29 -12.49
CA ARG A 223 -7.88 15.43 -13.66
C ARG A 223 -7.65 16.76 -14.38
N ASP A 224 -7.60 17.87 -13.64
CA ASP A 224 -7.39 19.20 -14.20
C ASP A 224 -6.05 19.30 -14.95
N GLN A 225 -4.99 18.72 -14.38
CA GLN A 225 -3.65 18.73 -14.97
C GLN A 225 -3.57 17.82 -16.21
N LEU A 226 -4.23 16.66 -16.16
CA LEU A 226 -4.36 15.77 -17.31
C LEU A 226 -5.14 16.44 -18.46
N ASP A 227 -6.23 17.12 -18.14
CA ASP A 227 -7.04 17.84 -19.12
C ASP A 227 -6.26 18.99 -19.75
N GLN A 228 -5.52 19.77 -18.95
CA GLN A 228 -4.63 20.82 -19.43
C GLN A 228 -3.58 20.27 -20.39
N LEU A 229 -2.94 19.16 -20.03
CA LEU A 229 -1.95 18.49 -20.86
C LEU A 229 -2.54 18.06 -22.21
N ASN A 230 -3.66 17.34 -22.17
CA ASN A 230 -4.31 16.83 -23.39
C ASN A 230 -4.85 17.95 -24.28
N GLN A 231 -5.31 19.06 -23.70
CA GLN A 231 -5.67 20.27 -24.46
C GLN A 231 -4.45 20.90 -25.13
N SER A 232 -3.33 21.04 -24.41
CA SER A 232 -2.09 21.58 -24.98
C SER A 232 -1.56 20.71 -26.13
N TRP A 233 -1.62 19.39 -25.96
CA TRP A 233 -1.26 18.42 -26.99
C TRP A 233 -2.15 18.53 -28.23
N GLY A 234 -3.48 18.55 -28.04
CA GLY A 234 -4.44 18.73 -29.13
C GLY A 234 -4.24 20.03 -29.90
N SER A 235 -3.94 21.13 -29.20
CA SER A 235 -3.60 22.43 -29.79
C SER A 235 -2.33 22.35 -30.66
N LEU A 236 -1.27 21.69 -30.16
CA LEU A 236 -0.04 21.50 -30.94
C LEU A 236 -0.30 20.66 -32.20
N LEU A 237 -1.04 19.55 -32.08
CA LEU A 237 -1.41 18.71 -33.22
C LEU A 237 -2.15 19.50 -34.31
N LEU A 238 -3.12 20.33 -33.91
CA LEU A 238 -3.88 21.16 -34.83
C LEU A 238 -3.00 22.18 -35.54
N LYS A 239 -2.20 22.95 -34.79
CA LYS A 239 -1.28 23.96 -35.36
C LYS A 239 -0.26 23.33 -36.31
N THR A 240 0.33 22.19 -35.92
CA THR A 240 1.29 21.49 -36.77
C THR A 240 0.62 20.96 -38.03
N GLN A 241 -0.62 20.46 -37.96
CA GLN A 241 -1.37 20.01 -39.13
C GLN A 241 -1.70 21.16 -40.10
N GLU A 242 -2.14 22.30 -39.57
CA GLU A 242 -2.40 23.51 -40.37
C GLU A 242 -1.13 23.99 -41.08
N ARG A 243 -0.02 24.03 -40.34
CA ARG A 243 1.29 24.40 -40.87
C ARG A 243 1.78 23.43 -41.96
N GLN A 244 1.61 22.13 -41.74
CA GLN A 244 1.97 21.11 -42.72
C GLN A 244 1.18 21.27 -44.02
N LYS A 245 -0.15 21.48 -43.95
CA LYS A 245 -0.98 21.72 -45.14
C LYS A 245 -0.52 22.94 -45.93
N LEU A 246 -0.15 24.01 -45.24
CA LEU A 246 0.38 25.23 -45.85
C LEU A 246 1.71 24.97 -46.57
N LEU A 247 2.62 24.21 -45.96
CA LEU A 247 3.89 23.81 -46.58
C LEU A 247 3.69 22.90 -47.79
N GLU A 248 2.78 21.93 -47.72
CA GLU A 248 2.45 21.04 -48.84
C GLU A 248 1.85 21.81 -50.03
N ALA A 249 0.96 22.78 -49.75
CA ALA A 249 0.40 23.65 -50.79
C ALA A 249 1.49 24.52 -51.45
N ALA A 250 2.39 25.11 -50.67
CA ALA A 250 3.52 25.88 -51.20
C ALA A 250 4.45 25.01 -52.07
N LEU A 251 4.80 23.82 -51.59
CA LEU A 251 5.61 22.85 -52.33
C LEU A 251 4.97 22.50 -53.68
N GLN A 252 3.66 22.24 -53.70
CA GLN A 252 2.94 21.97 -54.95
C GLN A 252 3.02 23.15 -55.92
N GLN A 253 2.83 24.38 -55.45
CA GLN A 253 2.93 25.58 -56.30
C GLN A 253 4.32 25.76 -56.89
N VAL A 254 5.37 25.62 -56.07
CA VAL A 254 6.77 25.73 -56.50
C VAL A 254 7.07 24.67 -57.56
N LEU A 255 6.72 23.41 -57.32
CA LEU A 255 6.95 22.31 -58.27
C LEU A 255 6.18 22.52 -59.59
N GLN A 256 4.95 23.04 -59.53
CA GLN A 256 4.21 23.39 -60.74
C GLN A 256 4.88 24.50 -61.54
N ARG A 257 5.44 25.51 -60.87
CA ARG A 257 6.16 26.62 -61.51
C ARG A 257 7.44 26.15 -62.19
N ILE A 258 8.22 25.29 -61.52
CA ILE A 258 9.41 24.65 -62.10
C ILE A 258 9.03 23.87 -63.38
N ARG A 259 8.03 22.98 -63.30
CA ARG A 259 7.55 22.20 -64.47
C ARG A 259 7.02 23.06 -65.63
N LYS A 260 6.52 24.26 -65.36
CA LYS A 260 6.09 25.20 -66.41
C LYS A 260 7.29 25.85 -67.07
N LEU A 261 8.29 26.27 -66.29
CA LEU A 261 9.52 26.84 -66.81
C LEU A 261 10.29 25.83 -67.66
N ASP A 262 10.40 24.57 -67.20
CA ASP A 262 11.05 23.50 -67.97
C ASP A 262 10.36 23.27 -69.32
N ARG A 263 9.02 23.41 -69.37
CA ARG A 263 8.24 23.30 -70.62
C ARG A 263 8.34 24.51 -71.54
N CYS A 264 8.69 25.68 -71.02
CA CYS A 264 8.92 26.88 -71.82
C CYS A 264 10.36 26.97 -72.35
N LEU A 265 11.28 26.17 -71.82
CA LEU A 265 12.70 26.13 -72.19
C LEU A 265 13.04 25.01 -73.19
N VAL A 266 12.06 24.20 -73.58
CA VAL A 266 12.12 23.14 -74.61
C VAL A 266 11.34 23.59 -75.83
#